data_AF-A0A382RIZ2-F1
#
_entry.id   AF-A0A382RIZ2-F1
#
_cell.length_a   1.000
_cell.length_b   1.000
_cell.length_c   1.000
_cell.angle_alpha   90.00
_cell.angle_beta   90.00
_cell.angle_gamma   90.00
#
_symmetry.space_group_name_H-M   'P 1'
#
loop_
_entity.id
_entity.type
_entity.pdbx_description
1 polymer ?
#
loop_
_entity_poly.entity_id
_entity_poly.type
_entity_poly.pdbx_seq_one_letter_code
_entity_poly.pdbx_strand_id
1 'polypeptide(L)'
;VKIHPLFFIFIFLCLTPNDVKGQDHIKNVQSFTPLKKRVYNFSKIDFITSEGEFNESICTLQIPDLLEDSPPFVAIYYKRDKSEWFTESLYRKRLRFSFKDGVIKLDQSNFWDWFEIEEIKIVVIY
;
A
#
# COMPACT_ATOMS: atom_id res chain seq x y z
N VAL A 1 -46.51 -42.09 -26.31
CA VAL A 1 -46.17 -40.69 -26.65
C VAL A 1 -44.94 -40.72 -27.56
N LYS A 2 -45.08 -40.41 -28.86
CA LYS A 2 -43.93 -40.37 -29.79
C LYS A 2 -43.16 -39.07 -29.54
N ILE A 3 -42.03 -39.15 -28.84
CA ILE A 3 -41.20 -37.98 -28.58
C ILE A 3 -40.34 -37.75 -29.82
N HIS A 4 -40.59 -36.65 -30.54
CA HIS A 4 -39.85 -36.32 -31.75
C HIS A 4 -38.41 -35.93 -31.40
N PRO A 5 -37.39 -36.45 -32.11
CA PRO A 5 -35.99 -36.15 -31.82
C PRO A 5 -35.65 -34.65 -31.98
N LEU A 6 -36.44 -33.93 -32.78
CA LEU A 6 -36.35 -32.48 -32.95
C LEU A 6 -36.65 -31.71 -31.65
N PHE A 7 -37.47 -32.26 -30.76
CA PHE A 7 -37.78 -31.63 -29.48
C PHE A 7 -36.54 -31.55 -28.57
N PHE A 8 -35.72 -32.60 -28.54
CA PHE A 8 -34.48 -32.61 -27.78
C PHE A 8 -33.41 -31.69 -28.40
N ILE A 9 -33.36 -31.60 -29.73
CA ILE A 9 -32.45 -30.68 -30.44
C ILE A 9 -32.83 -29.23 -30.13
N PHE A 10 -34.12 -28.91 -30.11
CA PHE A 10 -34.61 -27.57 -29.75
C PHE A 10 -34.26 -27.21 -28.31
N ILE A 11 -34.46 -28.13 -27.36
CA ILE A 11 -34.06 -27.93 -25.96
C ILE A 11 -32.54 -27.70 -25.85
N PHE A 12 -31.74 -28.49 -26.58
CA PHE A 12 -30.29 -28.35 -26.57
C PHE A 12 -29.85 -26.99 -27.11
N LEU A 13 -30.47 -26.49 -28.19
CA LEU A 13 -30.22 -25.16 -28.76
C LEU A 13 -30.70 -24.00 -27.87
N CYS A 14 -31.75 -24.20 -27.07
CA CYS A 14 -32.19 -23.19 -26.09
C CYS A 14 -31.33 -23.18 -24.81
N LEU A 15 -30.69 -24.31 -24.48
CA LEU A 15 -29.83 -24.45 -23.30
C LEU A 15 -28.35 -24.18 -23.57
N THR A 16 -27.93 -24.00 -24.83
CA THR A 16 -26.59 -23.50 -25.12
C THR A 16 -26.49 -22.08 -24.56
N PRO A 17 -25.60 -21.83 -23.59
CA PRO A 17 -25.49 -20.51 -23.01
C PRO A 17 -24.91 -19.56 -24.05
N ASN A 18 -25.76 -18.71 -24.61
CA ASN A 18 -25.30 -17.55 -25.37
C ASN A 18 -24.56 -16.64 -24.39
N ASP A 19 -23.24 -16.60 -24.52
CA ASP A 19 -22.31 -15.71 -23.82
C ASP A 19 -22.66 -15.46 -22.34
N VAL A 20 -22.30 -16.42 -21.47
CA VAL A 20 -22.12 -16.10 -20.04
C VAL A 20 -20.93 -15.16 -19.94
N LYS A 21 -21.14 -13.88 -20.20
CA LYS A 21 -20.21 -12.84 -19.76
C LYS A 21 -20.30 -12.85 -18.24
N GLY A 22 -19.31 -13.50 -17.62
CA GLY A 22 -19.09 -13.38 -16.19
C GLY A 22 -19.11 -11.91 -15.82
N GLN A 23 -19.65 -11.59 -14.64
CA GLN A 23 -19.73 -10.22 -14.17
C GLN A 23 -18.31 -9.67 -14.00
N ASP A 24 -17.80 -8.95 -15.01
CA ASP A 24 -16.54 -8.23 -14.89
C ASP A 24 -16.71 -7.20 -13.79
N HIS A 25 -16.04 -7.43 -12.66
CA HIS A 25 -16.14 -6.58 -11.49
C HIS A 25 -15.26 -5.33 -11.68
N ILE A 26 -15.56 -4.54 -12.71
CA ILE A 26 -14.82 -3.33 -13.13
C ILE A 26 -14.66 -2.36 -11.96
N LYS A 27 -15.59 -2.35 -11.00
CA LYS A 27 -15.54 -1.48 -9.81
C LYS A 27 -14.33 -1.69 -8.89
N ASN A 28 -13.65 -2.83 -8.92
CA ASN A 28 -12.59 -3.14 -7.94
C ASN A 28 -11.18 -2.75 -8.40
N VAL A 29 -10.99 -2.45 -9.68
CA VAL A 29 -9.67 -2.12 -10.24
C VAL A 29 -9.70 -0.69 -10.72
N GLN A 30 -9.01 0.19 -10.01
CA GLN A 30 -8.79 1.57 -10.42
C GLN A 30 -7.35 1.70 -10.91
N SER A 31 -7.19 2.22 -12.12
CA SER A 31 -5.89 2.55 -12.68
C SER A 31 -5.62 4.04 -12.47
N PHE A 32 -4.51 4.34 -11.81
CA PHE A 32 -4.11 5.71 -11.52
C PHE A 32 -2.92 6.09 -12.40
N THR A 33 -3.02 7.21 -13.11
CA THR A 33 -1.90 7.77 -13.89
C THR A 33 -2.07 9.28 -14.01
N PRO A 34 -1.04 10.10 -13.72
CA PRO A 34 0.30 9.75 -13.22
C PRO A 34 0.38 9.68 -11.68
N LEU A 35 1.04 8.64 -11.14
CA LEU A 35 1.40 8.54 -9.72
C LEU A 35 2.64 9.39 -9.41
N LYS A 36 2.60 10.11 -8.30
CA LYS A 36 3.74 10.83 -7.72
C LYS A 36 4.44 9.95 -6.69
N LYS A 37 5.77 10.08 -6.62
CA LYS A 37 6.61 9.45 -5.60
C LYS A 37 7.31 10.54 -4.79
N ARG A 38 7.17 10.51 -3.47
CA ARG A 38 7.95 11.33 -2.54
C ARG A 38 8.79 10.43 -1.63
N VAL A 39 10.01 10.86 -1.34
CA VAL A 39 10.93 10.13 -0.46
C VAL A 39 11.44 11.09 0.60
N TYR A 40 11.23 10.73 1.86
CA TYR A 40 11.80 11.40 3.02
C TYR A 40 13.02 10.63 3.48
N ASN A 41 14.13 11.32 3.75
CA ASN A 41 15.39 10.71 4.15
C ASN A 41 15.80 11.28 5.51
N PHE A 42 16.08 10.40 6.45
CA PHE A 42 16.49 10.74 7.81
C PHE A 42 17.77 9.99 8.16
N SER A 43 18.77 10.72 8.61
CA SER A 43 20.00 10.17 9.18
C SER A 43 19.86 9.97 10.68
N LYS A 44 20.82 9.27 11.29
CA LYS A 44 20.89 9.05 12.73
C LYS A 44 20.78 10.32 13.58
N ILE A 45 21.23 11.45 13.07
CA ILE A 45 21.16 12.74 13.77
C ILE A 45 19.73 13.30 13.73
N ASP A 46 18.96 12.98 12.70
CA ASP A 46 17.61 13.52 12.51
C ASP A 46 16.58 12.81 13.39
N PHE A 47 16.75 11.50 13.62
CA PHE A 47 15.80 10.70 14.40
C PHE A 47 16.21 10.49 15.87
N ILE A 48 17.29 11.13 16.33
CA ILE A 48 17.75 11.09 17.72
C ILE A 48 17.75 12.50 18.31
N THR A 49 17.15 12.68 19.48
CA THR A 49 17.15 13.95 20.21
C THR A 49 18.50 14.20 20.91
N SER A 50 18.74 15.41 21.39
CA SER A 50 19.92 15.73 22.22
C SER A 50 20.00 14.89 23.50
N GLU A 51 18.87 14.37 23.98
CA GLU A 51 18.75 13.53 25.16
C GLU A 51 18.99 12.04 24.83
N GLY A 52 19.19 11.71 23.55
CA GLY A 52 19.38 10.33 23.10
C GLY A 52 18.06 9.56 22.97
N GLU A 53 16.92 10.22 22.92
CA GLU A 53 15.60 9.62 22.69
C GLU A 53 15.21 9.65 21.21
N PHE A 54 14.17 8.90 20.85
CA PHE A 54 13.64 8.91 19.49
C PHE A 54 12.93 10.24 19.18
N ASN A 55 13.30 10.88 18.08
CA ASN A 55 12.65 12.11 17.64
C ASN A 55 11.32 11.81 16.92
N GLU A 56 10.20 11.95 17.65
CA GLU A 56 8.86 11.70 17.13
C GLU A 56 8.42 12.64 15.98
N SER A 57 9.15 13.73 15.73
CA SER A 57 8.81 14.62 14.60
C SER A 57 8.87 13.89 13.25
N ILE A 58 9.71 12.86 13.10
CA ILE A 58 9.81 12.07 11.86
C ILE A 58 8.54 11.23 11.61
N CYS A 59 7.72 11.01 12.63
CA CYS A 59 6.46 10.26 12.51
C CYS A 59 5.38 11.06 11.77
N THR A 60 5.55 12.37 11.57
CA THR A 60 4.55 13.21 10.90
C THR A 60 5.09 13.71 9.57
N LEU A 61 4.50 13.23 8.46
CA LEU A 61 4.87 13.63 7.11
C LEU A 61 3.75 14.51 6.52
N GLN A 62 4.14 15.66 5.98
CA GLN A 62 3.23 16.58 5.31
C GLN A 62 3.38 16.48 3.80
N ILE A 63 2.26 16.27 3.11
CA ILE A 63 2.15 16.17 1.65
C ILE A 63 1.12 17.19 1.18
N PRO A 64 1.50 18.47 1.02
CA PRO A 64 0.56 19.55 0.76
C PRO A 64 -0.17 19.43 -0.59
N ASP A 65 0.39 18.65 -1.53
CA ASP A 65 -0.18 18.43 -2.86
C ASP A 65 -1.05 17.15 -2.95
N LEU A 66 -1.24 16.43 -1.85
CA LEU A 66 -2.16 15.29 -1.76
C LEU A 66 -3.49 15.77 -1.18
N LEU A 67 -4.41 16.11 -2.09
CA LEU A 67 -5.75 16.64 -1.76
C LEU A 67 -6.82 15.54 -1.66
N GLU A 68 -6.47 14.32 -2.07
CA GLU A 68 -7.39 13.18 -2.05
C GLU A 68 -7.49 12.58 -0.64
N ASP A 69 -8.66 12.03 -0.33
CA ASP A 69 -8.93 11.31 0.93
C ASP A 69 -8.54 9.82 0.84
N SER A 70 -7.96 9.40 -0.29
CA SER A 70 -7.45 8.05 -0.50
C SER A 70 -6.11 7.87 0.25
N PRO A 71 -5.93 6.80 1.04
CA PRO A 71 -4.68 6.58 1.74
C PRO A 71 -3.56 6.27 0.71
N PRO A 72 -2.40 6.96 0.81
CA PRO A 72 -1.30 6.70 -0.10
C PRO A 72 -0.60 5.39 0.24
N PHE A 73 0.16 4.85 -0.71
CA PHE A 73 1.07 3.76 -0.42
C PHE A 73 2.27 4.31 0.37
N VAL A 74 2.59 3.69 1.50
CA VAL A 74 3.71 4.08 2.37
C VAL A 74 4.59 2.88 2.62
N ALA A 75 5.90 3.07 2.53
CA ALA A 75 6.91 2.08 2.88
C ALA A 75 8.07 2.72 3.64
N ILE A 76 8.54 2.05 4.69
CA ILE A 76 9.71 2.47 5.45
C ILE A 76 10.87 1.51 5.16
N TYR A 77 11.99 2.09 4.77
CA TYR A 77 13.25 1.42 4.52
C TYR A 77 14.25 1.83 5.60
N TYR A 78 15.00 0.86 6.08
CA TYR A 78 16.00 1.03 7.11
C TYR A 78 17.34 0.57 6.57
N LYS A 79 18.41 1.16 7.09
CA LYS A 79 19.78 0.75 6.82
C LYS A 79 20.58 0.83 8.13
N ARG A 80 21.29 -0.25 8.44
CA ARG A 80 22.23 -0.35 9.57
C ARG A 80 23.64 -0.08 9.06
N ASP A 81 24.58 0.13 9.98
CA ASP A 81 26.00 0.29 9.63
C ASP A 81 26.48 -0.92 8.83
N LYS A 82 27.09 -0.65 7.67
CA LYS A 82 27.59 -1.66 6.71
C LYS A 82 26.55 -2.70 6.26
N SER A 83 25.26 -2.40 6.33
CA SER A 83 24.20 -3.27 5.82
C SER A 83 23.61 -2.77 4.50
N GLU A 84 22.97 -3.69 3.78
CA GLU A 84 22.04 -3.36 2.70
C GLU A 84 20.77 -2.71 3.26
N TRP A 85 20.03 -2.04 2.38
CA TRP A 85 18.70 -1.52 2.70
C TRP A 85 17.71 -2.67 2.91
N PHE A 86 16.89 -2.58 3.94
CA PHE A 86 15.81 -3.54 4.18
C PHE A 86 14.50 -2.83 4.52
N THR A 87 13.38 -3.52 4.28
CA THR A 87 12.03 -3.00 4.56
C THR A 87 11.47 -3.72 5.78
N GLU A 88 10.80 -3.01 6.68
CA GLU A 88 10.09 -3.69 7.79
C GLU A 88 9.02 -4.67 7.28
N SER A 89 8.45 -4.42 6.09
CA SER A 89 7.50 -5.35 5.45
C SER A 89 8.04 -6.77 5.22
N LEU A 90 9.36 -6.97 5.29
CA LEU A 90 9.99 -8.28 5.15
C LEU A 90 10.24 -9.00 6.50
N TYR A 91 10.19 -8.31 7.65
CA TYR A 91 10.71 -8.88 8.90
C TYR A 91 9.65 -9.09 10.02
N ARG A 92 8.72 -8.15 10.26
CA ARG A 92 7.54 -8.33 11.14
C ARG A 92 6.74 -7.02 11.20
N LYS A 93 5.42 -7.14 11.43
CA LYS A 93 4.40 -6.08 11.56
C LYS A 93 4.00 -5.36 10.27
N ARG A 94 2.68 -5.18 10.15
CA ARG A 94 2.04 -4.27 9.20
C ARG A 94 2.45 -2.85 9.57
N LEU A 95 2.87 -2.06 8.59
CA LEU A 95 3.10 -0.62 8.75
C LEU A 95 1.84 0.02 9.35
N ARG A 96 2.00 0.75 10.47
CA ARG A 96 0.89 1.42 11.15
C ARG A 96 0.94 2.91 10.87
N PHE A 97 -0.04 3.40 10.13
CA PHE A 97 -0.17 4.83 9.89
C PHE A 97 -1.63 5.25 9.81
N SER A 98 -1.86 6.53 9.99
CA SER A 98 -3.12 7.20 9.68
C SER A 98 -2.85 8.28 8.64
N PHE A 99 -3.84 8.54 7.79
CA PHE A 99 -3.77 9.55 6.76
C PHE A 99 -5.03 10.41 6.84
N LYS A 100 -4.84 11.73 6.82
CA LYS A 100 -5.93 12.71 6.77
C LYS A 100 -5.41 14.04 6.23
N ASP A 101 -6.13 14.64 5.29
CA ASP A 101 -5.88 15.99 4.76
C ASP A 101 -4.41 16.23 4.35
N GLY A 102 -3.81 15.29 3.60
CA GLY A 102 -2.41 15.38 3.16
C GLY A 102 -1.37 15.12 4.27
N VAL A 103 -1.79 14.75 5.48
CA VAL A 103 -0.90 14.45 6.61
C VAL A 103 -0.88 12.95 6.87
N ILE A 104 0.33 12.37 6.85
CA ILE A 104 0.56 10.98 7.25
C ILE A 104 1.14 11.01 8.67
N LYS A 105 0.51 10.29 9.60
CA LYS A 105 1.04 10.05 10.95
C LYS A 105 1.39 8.58 11.10
N LEU A 106 2.67 8.31 11.28
CA LEU A 106 3.24 7.00 11.56
C LEU A 106 3.19 6.72 13.07
N ASP A 107 2.86 5.50 13.44
CA ASP A 107 2.96 5.03 14.82
C ASP A 107 4.45 4.90 15.19
N GLN A 108 4.84 5.37 16.37
CA GLN A 108 6.20 5.23 16.91
C GLN A 108 6.65 3.76 16.95
N SER A 109 5.72 2.82 17.13
CA SER A 109 6.04 1.39 17.17
C SER A 109 6.55 0.80 15.86
N ASN A 110 6.50 1.55 14.75
CA ASN A 110 7.20 1.21 13.49
C ASN A 110 8.72 1.46 13.57
N PHE A 111 9.21 2.11 14.63
CA PHE A 111 10.61 2.47 14.78
C PHE A 111 11.27 1.78 15.97
N TRP A 112 10.72 0.69 16.50
CA TRP A 112 11.13 0.07 17.76
C TRP A 112 12.63 -0.26 17.91
N ASP A 113 13.33 -0.48 16.79
CA ASP A 113 14.77 -0.80 16.73
C ASP A 113 15.64 0.37 16.24
N TRP A 114 15.14 1.60 16.35
CA TRP A 114 15.75 2.81 15.78
C TRP A 114 17.21 3.04 16.24
N PHE A 115 17.61 2.54 17.41
CA PHE A 115 18.95 2.71 17.96
C PHE A 115 20.03 1.96 17.15
N GLU A 116 19.68 0.83 16.52
CA GLU A 116 20.58 0.07 15.64
C GLU A 116 20.66 0.63 14.22
N ILE A 117 19.75 1.53 13.86
CA ILE A 117 19.63 2.10 12.51
C ILE A 117 20.61 3.26 12.32
N GLU A 118 21.08 3.42 11.09
CA GLU A 118 21.91 4.52 10.62
C GLU A 118 21.10 5.50 9.75
N GLU A 119 20.29 4.97 8.83
CA GLU A 119 19.44 5.75 7.93
C GLU A 119 18.03 5.17 7.85
N ILE A 120 17.04 6.06 7.73
CA ILE A 120 15.64 5.74 7.50
C ILE A 120 15.17 6.47 6.24
N LYS A 121 14.54 5.74 5.32
CA LYS A 121 13.86 6.32 4.16
C LYS A 121 12.38 5.98 4.17
N ILE A 122 11.54 6.99 4.06
CA ILE A 122 10.09 6.81 3.99
C ILE A 122 9.62 7.17 2.58
N VAL A 123 9.11 6.17 1.87
CA VAL A 123 8.62 6.31 0.51
C VAL A 123 7.11 6.40 0.55
N VAL A 124 6.58 7.43 -0.12
CA VAL A 124 5.14 7.62 -0.30
C VAL A 124 4.83 7.68 -1.78
N ILE A 125 3.86 6.89 -2.23
CA ILE A 125 3.33 6.90 -3.60
C ILE A 125 1.85 7.26 -3.53
N TYR A 126 1.44 8.27 -4.29
CA TYR A 126 0.09 8.83 -4.32
C TYR A 126 -0.24 9.38 -5.71
#